data_AF-A0A0F2P8K8-F1
#
_entry.id   AF-A0A0F2P8K8-F1
#
_cell.length_a   1.000
_cell.length_b   1.000
_cell.length_c   1.000
_cell.angle_alpha   90.00
_cell.angle_beta   90.00
_cell.angle_gamma   90.00
#
_symmetry.space_group_name_H-M   'P 1'
#
loop_
_entity.id
_entity.type
_entity.pdbx_description
1 polymer ?
#
loop_
_entity_poly.entity_id
_entity_poly.type
_entity_poly.pdbx_seq_one_letter_code
_entity_poly.pdbx_strand_id
1 'polypeptide(L)'
;MSETINFDQIFEGAIEPGSEPKKLFKEAYEGTITALSYAEILLNQAIRKYGKSQPVSYPDTAYYLPVIRCLSGEEVRTLGDMVPILNRMRAAVKEEKTFANARKWGEATWYAADIIEAVKYIEHSTEQPLYQTPWTGFIGDPVVRQYGTKMVDWTIPGEAVILGRAKTSKDAKKLIDSLMAKGLMLFLCDEIIEQLMEEGVKLGVDYIAYPLGNFTQVVHAANYALRAGMMFGGIPAGNYDAQRDYQRRRVLAFILYLGEHDMVKTAAAMGAINVGFPVITDQELPADKQIKDWFVSEPDYDKIVQTCLEVRGIKITAIEIDVPITIGPAFEGESIRKKEMYVEFGGTKTPGFELVRMGDDTIEDGKVEVIGPDIDSVEPGSRMALGIVVDVYGRKMEEDFEPVLERRIHYFTNYGEGLWHVAQRDIMWVRISKDAFAKGFRLKHIGEILFAKFKSEFSAIVDRVQVTIYSDEEKVKEMRETARGYYQKRDDRLKELRDEKVDTFYSCTLCQSFAPTHVCVIAPERVGLCGAVSW
;
A
#
# COMPACT_ATOMS: atom_id res chain seq x y z
N MET A 1 0.66 16.29 29.72
CA MET A 1 -0.03 17.52 29.30
C MET A 1 -0.36 17.32 27.84
N SER A 2 -1.61 16.95 27.52
CA SER A 2 -2.03 16.76 26.13
C SER A 2 -2.21 18.13 25.50
N GLU A 3 -1.34 18.50 24.56
CA GLU A 3 -1.64 19.59 23.64
C GLU A 3 -3.02 19.34 23.03
N THR A 4 -3.91 20.32 23.11
CA THR A 4 -5.22 20.24 22.46
C THR A 4 -4.96 20.14 20.95
N ILE A 5 -5.29 18.99 20.36
CA ILE A 5 -5.10 18.76 18.92
C ILE A 5 -6.07 19.70 18.18
N ASN A 6 -5.57 20.84 17.70
CA ASN A 6 -6.34 21.71 16.82
C ASN A 6 -6.20 21.22 15.37
N PHE A 7 -6.90 20.16 15.00
CA PHE A 7 -6.73 19.55 13.68
C PHE A 7 -7.06 20.51 12.53
N ASP A 8 -8.08 21.37 12.69
CA ASP A 8 -8.57 22.21 11.60
C ASP A 8 -7.57 23.30 11.14
N GLN A 9 -6.48 23.54 11.90
CA GLN A 9 -5.41 24.46 11.52
C GLN A 9 -4.74 24.08 10.19
N ILE A 10 -4.80 22.81 9.77
CA ILE A 10 -4.23 22.37 8.48
C ILE A 10 -4.96 22.96 7.27
N PHE A 11 -6.19 23.46 7.44
CA PHE A 11 -7.00 24.06 6.38
C PHE A 11 -6.89 25.58 6.33
N GLU A 12 -6.17 26.20 7.27
CA GLU A 12 -6.00 27.65 7.30
C GLU A 12 -5.23 28.14 6.07
N GLY A 13 -5.71 29.24 5.48
CA GLY A 13 -5.10 29.82 4.27
C GLY A 13 -5.36 29.06 2.97
N ALA A 14 -6.13 27.97 2.99
CA ALA A 14 -6.51 27.23 1.78
C ALA A 14 -7.45 28.02 0.85
N ILE A 15 -8.20 28.98 1.40
CA ILE A 15 -9.15 29.83 0.67
C ILE A 15 -8.87 31.27 1.06
N GLU A 16 -8.62 32.11 0.07
CA GLU A 16 -8.46 33.54 0.28
C GLU A 16 -9.83 34.17 0.58
N PRO A 17 -9.94 35.10 1.55
CA PRO A 17 -11.20 35.77 1.83
C PRO A 17 -11.78 36.45 0.57
N GLY A 18 -13.03 36.13 0.23
CA GLY A 18 -13.71 36.63 -0.97
C GLY A 18 -13.53 35.78 -2.23
N SER A 19 -12.69 34.74 -2.18
CA SER A 19 -12.51 33.76 -3.27
C SER A 19 -13.15 32.41 -2.94
N GLU A 20 -14.21 32.39 -2.12
CA GLU A 20 -14.81 31.13 -1.68
C GLU A 20 -15.41 30.36 -2.87
N PRO A 21 -15.11 29.05 -3.03
CA PRO A 21 -15.59 28.25 -4.15
C PRO A 21 -17.06 27.84 -3.95
N LYS A 22 -17.95 28.83 -4.05
CA LYS A 22 -19.38 28.69 -3.72
C LYS A 22 -20.08 27.64 -4.57
N LYS A 23 -19.65 27.42 -5.81
CA LYS A 23 -20.22 26.39 -6.69
C LYS A 23 -19.86 24.99 -6.21
N LEU A 24 -18.60 24.77 -5.84
CA LEU A 24 -18.16 23.49 -5.25
C LEU A 24 -18.89 23.21 -3.94
N PHE A 25 -19.03 24.22 -3.07
CA PHE A 25 -19.78 24.04 -1.82
C PHE A 25 -21.26 23.75 -2.07
N LYS A 26 -21.89 24.42 -3.05
CA LYS A 26 -23.27 24.12 -3.41
C LYS A 26 -23.41 22.67 -3.90
N GLU A 27 -22.51 22.23 -4.77
CA GLU A 27 -22.50 20.87 -5.31
C GLU A 27 -22.32 19.81 -4.20
N ALA A 28 -21.34 20.00 -3.32
CA ALA A 28 -21.12 19.11 -2.17
C ALA A 28 -22.33 19.08 -1.22
N TYR A 29 -22.96 20.22 -0.96
CA TYR A 29 -24.17 20.30 -0.15
C TYR A 29 -25.32 19.48 -0.76
N GLU A 30 -25.61 19.68 -2.04
CA GLU A 30 -26.66 18.95 -2.76
C GLU A 30 -26.39 17.44 -2.74
N GLY A 31 -25.13 17.03 -2.99
CA GLY A 31 -24.70 15.63 -2.90
C GLY A 31 -24.89 15.01 -1.53
N THR A 32 -24.57 15.73 -0.45
CA THR A 32 -24.79 15.26 0.92
C THR A 32 -26.26 15.08 1.25
N ILE A 33 -27.13 16.01 0.83
CA ILE A 33 -28.58 15.86 0.99
C ILE A 33 -29.08 14.62 0.25
N THR A 34 -28.61 14.40 -0.98
CA THR A 34 -28.94 13.20 -1.77
C THR A 34 -28.49 11.92 -1.06
N ALA A 35 -27.24 11.86 -0.60
CA ALA A 35 -26.68 10.68 0.08
C ALA A 35 -27.44 10.35 1.37
N LEU A 36 -27.68 11.34 2.24
CA LEU A 36 -28.40 11.15 3.50
C LEU A 36 -29.87 10.74 3.30
N SER A 37 -30.52 11.31 2.28
CA SER A 37 -31.91 10.95 1.95
C SER A 37 -31.99 9.53 1.40
N TYR A 38 -31.05 9.16 0.53
CA TYR A 38 -30.99 7.82 -0.03
C TYR A 38 -30.69 6.76 1.04
N ALA A 39 -29.74 7.03 1.94
CA ALA A 39 -29.45 6.16 3.08
C ALA A 39 -30.67 5.96 3.98
N GLU A 40 -31.45 7.02 4.25
CA GLU A 40 -32.67 6.91 5.06
C GLU A 40 -33.72 6.03 4.36
N ILE A 41 -33.92 6.21 3.05
CA ILE A 41 -34.87 5.42 2.28
C ILE A 41 -34.51 3.94 2.36
N LEU A 42 -33.25 3.60 2.08
CA LEU A 42 -32.78 2.22 2.10
C LEU A 42 -32.81 1.61 3.51
N LEU A 43 -32.36 2.35 4.52
CA LEU A 43 -32.39 1.90 5.91
C LEU A 43 -33.83 1.63 6.37
N ASN A 44 -34.77 2.54 6.08
CA ASN A 44 -36.17 2.36 6.45
C ASN A 44 -36.82 1.20 5.68
N GLN A 45 -36.48 1.01 4.41
CA GLN A 45 -36.94 -0.15 3.63
C GLN A 45 -36.42 -1.47 4.23
N ALA A 46 -35.14 -1.53 4.59
CA ALA A 46 -34.54 -2.68 5.25
C ALA A 46 -35.18 -2.95 6.62
N ILE A 47 -35.42 -1.92 7.43
CA ILE A 47 -36.11 -2.05 8.73
C ILE A 47 -37.54 -2.58 8.54
N ARG A 48 -38.26 -2.15 7.50
CA ARG A 48 -39.60 -2.68 7.19
C ARG A 48 -39.55 -4.15 6.76
N LYS A 49 -38.52 -4.54 6.00
CA LYS A 49 -38.34 -5.91 5.48
C LYS A 49 -37.88 -6.90 6.55
N TYR A 50 -36.89 -6.53 7.36
CA TYR A 50 -36.21 -7.45 8.29
C TYR A 50 -36.46 -7.14 9.77
N GLY A 51 -37.01 -5.98 10.10
CA GLY A 51 -37.19 -5.52 11.47
C GLY A 51 -35.98 -4.78 12.05
N LYS A 52 -36.21 -3.97 13.08
CA LYS A 52 -35.14 -3.16 13.73
C LYS A 52 -34.05 -3.99 14.38
N SER A 53 -34.39 -5.18 14.88
CA SER A 53 -33.46 -6.08 15.58
C SER A 53 -32.61 -6.94 14.64
N GLN A 54 -32.79 -6.81 13.31
CA GLN A 54 -31.96 -7.53 12.33
C GLN A 54 -30.48 -7.19 12.56
N PRO A 55 -29.63 -8.20 12.81
CA PRO A 55 -28.19 -7.99 12.91
C PRO A 55 -27.61 -7.44 11.61
N VAL A 56 -26.58 -6.60 11.74
CA VAL A 56 -25.84 -6.02 10.63
C VAL A 56 -24.35 -5.96 10.97
N SER A 57 -23.53 -6.38 10.02
CA SER A 57 -22.07 -6.43 10.17
C SER A 57 -21.40 -6.59 8.82
N TYR A 58 -20.19 -6.06 8.68
CA TYR A 58 -19.30 -6.50 7.61
C TYR A 58 -18.59 -7.82 7.97
N PRO A 59 -18.19 -8.64 6.98
CA PRO A 59 -17.42 -9.85 7.24
C PRO A 59 -16.02 -9.51 7.76
N ASP A 60 -15.45 -10.40 8.58
CA ASP A 60 -14.05 -10.36 9.03
C ASP A 60 -13.60 -9.03 9.64
N THR A 61 -14.47 -8.36 10.41
CA THR A 61 -14.08 -7.14 11.14
C THR A 61 -14.50 -7.11 12.61
N ALA A 62 -13.62 -6.61 13.46
CA ALA A 62 -13.88 -6.31 14.86
C ALA A 62 -14.33 -4.85 15.10
N TYR A 63 -14.47 -4.06 14.03
CA TYR A 63 -14.68 -2.61 14.10
C TYR A 63 -16.10 -2.18 13.70
N TYR A 64 -17.08 -3.09 13.75
CA TYR A 64 -18.49 -2.81 13.43
C TYR A 64 -18.64 -2.18 12.04
N LEU A 65 -19.25 -0.98 11.96
CA LEU A 65 -19.20 -0.10 10.80
C LEU A 65 -18.04 0.88 10.99
N PRO A 66 -16.88 0.68 10.33
CA PRO A 66 -15.66 1.29 10.81
C PRO A 66 -15.59 2.80 10.66
N VAL A 67 -16.32 3.42 9.72
CA VAL A 67 -16.39 4.89 9.65
C VAL A 67 -17.04 5.43 10.92
N ILE A 68 -18.20 4.89 11.26
CA ILE A 68 -18.99 5.29 12.43
C ILE A 68 -18.23 4.99 13.73
N ARG A 69 -17.69 3.78 13.84
CA ARG A 69 -16.91 3.36 15.02
C ARG A 69 -15.69 4.24 15.21
N CYS A 70 -14.98 4.59 14.14
CA CYS A 70 -13.80 5.44 14.23
C CYS A 70 -14.14 6.85 14.69
N LEU A 71 -15.07 7.51 14.00
CA LEU A 71 -15.30 8.95 14.15
C LEU A 71 -16.24 9.31 15.32
N SER A 72 -17.26 8.50 15.61
CA SER A 72 -18.20 8.78 16.70
C SER A 72 -18.30 7.69 17.78
N GLY A 73 -17.69 6.53 17.57
CA GLY A 73 -17.44 5.55 18.63
C GLY A 73 -18.51 4.47 18.80
N GLU A 74 -19.61 4.51 18.06
CA GLU A 74 -20.71 3.57 18.26
C GLU A 74 -20.38 2.14 17.81
N GLU A 75 -20.92 1.18 18.54
CA GLU A 75 -20.90 -0.24 18.20
C GLU A 75 -22.22 -0.62 17.51
N VAL A 76 -22.34 -0.29 16.23
CA VAL A 76 -23.54 -0.62 15.44
C VAL A 76 -23.63 -2.15 15.28
N ARG A 77 -24.72 -2.75 15.79
CA ARG A 77 -24.95 -4.21 15.73
C ARG A 77 -26.23 -4.58 15.01
N THR A 78 -27.19 -3.66 14.93
CA THR A 78 -28.50 -3.89 14.32
C THR A 78 -28.90 -2.73 13.41
N LEU A 79 -29.87 -2.97 12.52
CA LEU A 79 -30.48 -1.91 11.71
C LEU A 79 -31.02 -0.75 12.56
N GLY A 80 -31.57 -1.03 13.73
CA GLY A 80 -32.13 -0.03 14.64
C GLY A 80 -31.08 0.97 15.14
N ASP A 81 -29.83 0.54 15.33
CA ASP A 81 -28.75 1.37 15.85
C ASP A 81 -28.35 2.49 14.88
N MET A 82 -28.54 2.27 13.57
CA MET A 82 -28.17 3.23 12.53
C MET A 82 -29.10 4.45 12.46
N VAL A 83 -30.37 4.30 12.88
CA VAL A 83 -31.39 5.36 12.78
C VAL A 83 -31.01 6.64 13.55
N PRO A 84 -30.69 6.60 14.86
CA PRO A 84 -30.29 7.79 15.59
C PRO A 84 -29.00 8.41 15.05
N ILE A 85 -28.09 7.60 14.52
CA ILE A 85 -26.81 8.06 13.94
C ILE A 85 -27.06 8.85 12.66
N LEU A 86 -27.86 8.31 11.74
CA LEU A 86 -28.22 8.99 10.49
C LEU A 86 -28.98 10.29 10.76
N ASN A 87 -29.91 10.29 11.73
CA ASN A 87 -30.63 11.49 12.14
C ASN A 87 -29.70 12.57 12.72
N ARG A 88 -28.69 12.17 13.50
CA ARG A 88 -27.66 13.10 14.00
C ARG A 88 -26.86 13.72 12.85
N MET A 89 -26.44 12.91 11.88
CA MET A 89 -25.71 13.41 10.70
C MET A 89 -26.56 14.42 9.91
N ARG A 90 -27.84 14.10 9.70
CA ARG A 90 -28.79 15.03 9.05
C ARG A 90 -28.96 16.34 9.81
N ALA A 91 -29.15 16.28 11.13
CA ALA A 91 -29.33 17.47 11.95
C ALA A 91 -28.06 18.35 12.02
N ALA A 92 -26.88 17.77 11.79
CA ALA A 92 -25.62 18.48 11.78
C ALA A 92 -25.34 19.23 10.46
N VAL A 93 -26.11 18.95 9.39
CA VAL A 93 -25.96 19.63 8.10
C VAL A 93 -26.46 21.08 8.21
N LYS A 94 -25.52 22.03 8.16
CA LYS A 94 -25.81 23.47 8.07
C LYS A 94 -25.82 23.92 6.62
N GLU A 95 -26.69 24.84 6.22
CA GLU A 95 -26.80 25.29 4.81
C GLU A 95 -25.72 26.30 4.37
N GLU A 96 -25.03 26.91 5.35
CA GLU A 96 -24.05 27.95 5.11
C GLU A 96 -22.83 27.39 4.36
N LYS A 97 -22.51 28.01 3.22
CA LYS A 97 -21.48 27.53 2.27
C LYS A 97 -20.08 27.98 2.68
N THR A 98 -19.58 27.36 3.75
CA THR A 98 -18.22 27.52 4.25
C THR A 98 -17.42 26.24 4.05
N PHE A 99 -16.09 26.35 4.06
CA PHE A 99 -15.23 25.18 3.93
C PHE A 99 -15.37 24.21 5.11
N ALA A 100 -15.52 24.74 6.33
CA ALA A 100 -15.75 23.92 7.51
C ALA A 100 -17.03 23.08 7.40
N ASN A 101 -18.13 23.69 6.94
CA ASN A 101 -19.38 22.97 6.72
C ASN A 101 -19.25 21.96 5.57
N ALA A 102 -18.57 22.31 4.48
CA ALA A 102 -18.34 21.39 3.36
C ALA A 102 -17.62 20.09 3.78
N ARG A 103 -16.60 20.20 4.63
CA ARG A 103 -15.92 19.03 5.22
C ARG A 103 -16.85 18.19 6.09
N LYS A 104 -17.70 18.82 6.91
CA LYS A 104 -18.70 18.12 7.73
C LYS A 104 -19.82 17.48 6.90
N TRP A 105 -20.21 18.08 5.79
CA TRP A 105 -21.14 17.48 4.83
C TRP A 105 -20.54 16.22 4.22
N GLY A 106 -19.25 16.25 3.86
CA GLY A 106 -18.55 15.08 3.36
C GLY A 106 -18.40 13.96 4.37
N GLU A 107 -18.17 14.27 5.65
CA GLU A 107 -18.25 13.30 6.74
C GLU A 107 -19.65 12.66 6.80
N ALA A 108 -20.71 13.45 6.78
CA ALA A 108 -22.09 12.93 6.76
C ALA A 108 -22.35 12.03 5.54
N THR A 109 -21.76 12.33 4.38
CA THR A 109 -21.80 11.48 3.19
C THR A 109 -21.10 10.14 3.41
N TRP A 110 -19.95 10.10 4.10
CA TRP A 110 -19.29 8.85 4.45
C TRP A 110 -20.12 7.99 5.41
N TYR A 111 -20.77 8.61 6.41
CA TYR A 111 -21.71 7.90 7.28
C TYR A 111 -22.89 7.32 6.50
N ALA A 112 -23.45 8.10 5.56
CA ALA A 112 -24.52 7.63 4.69
C ALA A 112 -24.09 6.44 3.83
N ALA A 113 -22.91 6.52 3.20
CA ALA A 113 -22.37 5.44 2.38
C ALA A 113 -22.07 4.17 3.19
N ASP A 114 -21.49 4.29 4.39
CA ASP A 114 -21.19 3.13 5.26
C ASP A 114 -22.49 2.45 5.73
N ILE A 115 -23.56 3.21 5.99
CA ILE A 115 -24.90 2.68 6.28
C ILE A 115 -25.50 1.97 5.06
N ILE A 116 -25.41 2.57 3.87
CA ILE A 116 -25.93 1.99 2.62
C ILE A 116 -25.25 0.65 2.34
N GLU A 117 -23.92 0.61 2.42
CA GLU A 117 -23.16 -0.62 2.21
C GLU A 117 -23.51 -1.66 3.28
N ALA A 118 -23.53 -1.29 4.57
CA ALA A 118 -23.91 -2.21 5.64
C ALA A 118 -25.30 -2.84 5.43
N VAL A 119 -26.26 -2.08 4.92
CA VAL A 119 -27.60 -2.59 4.55
C VAL A 119 -27.51 -3.61 3.40
N LYS A 120 -26.70 -3.36 2.36
CA LYS A 120 -26.47 -4.34 1.28
C LYS A 120 -25.88 -5.64 1.83
N TYR A 121 -24.92 -5.53 2.75
CA TYR A 121 -24.22 -6.66 3.37
C TYR A 121 -25.10 -7.56 4.24
N ILE A 122 -26.36 -7.21 4.52
CA ILE A 122 -27.31 -8.14 5.16
C ILE A 122 -27.55 -9.39 4.30
N GLU A 123 -27.50 -9.25 2.98
CA GLU A 123 -27.68 -10.36 2.04
C GLU A 123 -26.34 -11.07 1.73
N HIS A 124 -25.22 -10.62 2.30
CA HIS A 124 -23.91 -11.25 2.12
C HIS A 124 -23.80 -12.54 2.96
N SER A 125 -23.25 -13.60 2.36
CA SER A 125 -22.79 -14.78 3.10
C SER A 125 -21.52 -15.34 2.47
N THR A 126 -20.79 -16.19 3.21
CA THR A 126 -19.60 -16.87 2.67
C THR A 126 -19.94 -17.77 1.47
N GLU A 127 -21.16 -18.32 1.40
CA GLU A 127 -21.64 -19.13 0.29
C GLU A 127 -22.15 -18.30 -0.90
N GLN A 128 -22.61 -17.08 -0.64
CA GLN A 128 -23.12 -16.13 -1.63
C GLN A 128 -22.52 -14.75 -1.37
N PRO A 129 -21.23 -14.55 -1.70
CA PRO A 129 -20.60 -13.25 -1.50
C PRO A 129 -21.18 -12.24 -2.50
N LEU A 130 -21.48 -11.04 -2.02
CA LEU A 130 -21.94 -9.92 -2.86
C LEU A 130 -20.97 -9.56 -3.98
N TYR A 131 -19.68 -9.73 -3.73
CA TYR A 131 -18.61 -9.41 -4.67
C TYR A 131 -17.71 -10.64 -4.87
N GLN A 132 -17.34 -10.88 -6.12
CA GLN A 132 -16.45 -11.99 -6.50
C GLN A 132 -15.08 -11.43 -6.89
N THR A 133 -14.03 -12.20 -6.64
CA THR A 133 -12.67 -11.87 -7.06
C THR A 133 -12.63 -11.53 -8.56
N PRO A 134 -11.97 -10.43 -8.97
CA PRO A 134 -11.05 -9.61 -8.17
C PRO A 134 -11.70 -8.51 -7.32
N TRP A 135 -13.01 -8.23 -7.46
CA TRP A 135 -13.71 -7.23 -6.64
C TRP A 135 -13.67 -7.57 -5.17
N THR A 136 -13.41 -6.56 -4.34
CA THR A 136 -13.29 -6.75 -2.89
C THR A 136 -14.57 -6.40 -2.15
N GLY A 137 -15.28 -5.34 -2.57
CA GLY A 137 -16.20 -4.66 -1.67
C GLY A 137 -15.47 -4.27 -0.37
N PHE A 138 -16.10 -4.55 0.77
CA PHE A 138 -15.48 -4.45 2.08
C PHE A 138 -14.24 -5.34 2.22
N ILE A 139 -13.12 -4.73 2.57
CA ILE A 139 -11.85 -5.43 2.79
C ILE A 139 -11.74 -5.80 4.27
N GLY A 140 -11.62 -7.09 4.60
CA GLY A 140 -11.54 -7.60 5.98
C GLY A 140 -10.31 -7.16 6.78
N ASP A 141 -10.42 -7.19 8.11
CA ASP A 141 -9.33 -6.83 9.04
C ASP A 141 -8.03 -7.65 8.84
N PRO A 142 -8.04 -8.94 8.45
CA PRO A 142 -6.81 -9.66 8.17
C PRO A 142 -5.97 -9.01 7.06
N VAL A 143 -6.62 -8.49 6.01
CA VAL A 143 -5.95 -7.78 4.91
C VAL A 143 -5.41 -6.44 5.39
N VAL A 144 -6.18 -5.70 6.20
CA VAL A 144 -5.70 -4.47 6.84
C VAL A 144 -4.47 -4.76 7.70
N ARG A 145 -4.45 -5.86 8.48
CA ARG A 145 -3.29 -6.25 9.30
C ARG A 145 -2.07 -6.65 8.48
N GLN A 146 -2.29 -7.35 7.37
CA GLN A 146 -1.22 -7.83 6.49
C GLN A 146 -0.47 -6.69 5.81
N TYR A 147 -1.18 -5.69 5.28
CA TYR A 147 -0.59 -4.61 4.49
C TYR A 147 -0.53 -3.27 5.23
N GLY A 148 -1.34 -3.08 6.26
CA GLY A 148 -1.40 -1.84 7.03
C GLY A 148 -0.15 -1.55 7.84
N THR A 149 0.64 -2.56 8.19
CA THR A 149 2.00 -2.37 8.72
C THR A 149 2.93 -1.72 7.69
N LYS A 150 2.79 -2.07 6.41
CA LYS A 150 3.57 -1.50 5.30
C LYS A 150 3.20 -0.03 5.01
N MET A 151 1.98 0.40 5.33
CA MET A 151 1.56 1.81 5.21
C MET A 151 2.24 2.70 6.24
N VAL A 152 2.48 2.16 7.45
CA VAL A 152 2.98 2.95 8.59
C VAL A 152 4.49 2.86 8.78
N ASP A 153 5.13 1.82 8.25
CA ASP A 153 6.60 1.70 8.17
C ASP A 153 7.20 2.33 6.89
N TRP A 154 6.34 2.90 6.03
CA TRP A 154 6.69 3.60 4.80
C TRP A 154 7.23 2.72 3.66
N THR A 155 7.12 1.40 3.78
CA THR A 155 7.37 0.49 2.65
C THR A 155 6.39 0.75 1.51
N ILE A 156 5.13 1.04 1.85
CA ILE A 156 4.14 1.64 0.95
C ILE A 156 4.20 3.15 1.21
N PRO A 157 4.63 3.97 0.23
CA PRO A 157 4.89 5.39 0.44
C PRO A 157 3.61 6.23 0.55
N GLY A 158 2.46 5.67 0.16
CA GLY A 158 1.15 6.29 0.31
C GLY A 158 0.05 5.50 -0.41
N GLU A 159 -1.15 6.04 -0.37
CA GLU A 159 -2.35 5.41 -0.92
C GLU A 159 -3.02 6.31 -1.97
N ALA A 160 -3.49 5.71 -3.06
CA ALA A 160 -4.26 6.39 -4.08
C ALA A 160 -5.67 5.82 -4.11
N VAL A 161 -6.68 6.65 -3.82
CA VAL A 161 -8.09 6.31 -4.02
C VAL A 161 -8.53 6.90 -5.35
N ILE A 162 -8.68 6.06 -6.36
CA ILE A 162 -9.08 6.44 -7.71
C ILE A 162 -10.56 6.15 -7.90
N LEU A 163 -11.34 7.19 -8.20
CA LEU A 163 -12.77 7.05 -8.46
C LEU A 163 -13.17 7.68 -9.80
N GLY A 164 -14.18 7.11 -10.44
CA GLY A 164 -14.72 7.56 -11.72
C GLY A 164 -14.05 6.86 -12.91
N ARG A 165 -13.81 7.62 -13.98
CA ARG A 165 -13.40 7.09 -15.28
C ARG A 165 -12.28 7.91 -15.90
N ALA A 166 -11.18 7.26 -16.27
CA ALA A 166 -10.11 7.92 -17.02
C ALA A 166 -10.54 8.24 -18.46
N LYS A 167 -9.84 9.18 -19.11
CA LYS A 167 -10.09 9.57 -20.52
C LYS A 167 -10.14 8.36 -21.47
N THR A 168 -9.20 7.43 -21.35
CA THR A 168 -9.16 6.17 -22.09
C THR A 168 -8.65 5.03 -21.21
N SER A 169 -8.85 3.78 -21.62
CA SER A 169 -8.31 2.59 -20.93
C SER A 169 -6.77 2.60 -20.90
N LYS A 170 -6.13 3.06 -21.98
CA LYS A 170 -4.67 3.21 -22.05
C LYS A 170 -4.14 4.27 -21.08
N ASP A 171 -4.85 5.39 -20.94
CA ASP A 171 -4.50 6.41 -19.96
C ASP A 171 -4.67 5.89 -18.53
N ALA A 172 -5.74 5.12 -18.26
CA ALA A 172 -5.92 4.41 -17.00
C ALA A 172 -4.74 3.49 -16.69
N LYS A 173 -4.37 2.61 -17.64
CA LYS A 173 -3.24 1.69 -17.48
C LYS A 173 -1.94 2.44 -17.19
N LYS A 174 -1.61 3.46 -17.99
CA LYS A 174 -0.39 4.26 -17.80
C LYS A 174 -0.33 4.88 -16.41
N LEU A 175 -1.45 5.44 -15.95
CA LEU A 175 -1.54 6.08 -14.64
C LEU A 175 -1.34 5.06 -13.51
N ILE A 176 -2.00 3.92 -13.59
CA ILE A 176 -1.95 2.87 -12.56
C ILE A 176 -0.59 2.16 -12.54
N ASP A 177 -0.02 1.84 -13.69
CA ASP A 177 1.34 1.29 -13.78
C ASP A 177 2.36 2.23 -13.10
N SER A 178 2.24 3.55 -13.32
CA SER A 178 3.08 4.55 -12.66
C SER A 178 2.90 4.57 -11.14
N LEU A 179 1.68 4.46 -10.63
CA LEU A 179 1.41 4.42 -9.19
C LEU A 179 1.90 3.10 -8.54
N MET A 180 1.69 1.96 -9.20
CA MET A 180 2.17 0.64 -8.74
C MET A 180 3.69 0.54 -8.76
N ALA A 181 4.36 1.07 -9.80
CA ALA A 181 5.82 1.13 -9.88
C ALA A 181 6.42 2.00 -8.76
N LYS A 182 5.67 3.02 -8.34
CA LYS A 182 6.00 3.86 -7.17
C LYS A 182 5.62 3.21 -5.84
N GLY A 183 5.06 2.00 -5.85
CA GLY A 183 4.72 1.19 -4.68
C GLY A 183 3.46 1.63 -3.92
N LEU A 184 2.62 2.49 -4.49
CA LEU A 184 1.40 2.95 -3.82
C LEU A 184 0.36 1.83 -3.71
N MET A 185 -0.36 1.84 -2.60
CA MET A 185 -1.57 1.03 -2.42
C MET A 185 -2.75 1.72 -3.12
N LEU A 186 -3.55 0.96 -3.87
CA LEU A 186 -4.60 1.52 -4.72
C LEU A 186 -5.98 1.05 -4.25
N PHE A 187 -6.93 1.98 -4.24
CA PHE A 187 -8.35 1.70 -4.08
C PHE A 187 -9.08 2.22 -5.31
N LEU A 188 -9.74 1.34 -6.06
CA LEU A 188 -10.34 1.65 -7.35
C LEU A 188 -11.86 1.60 -7.21
N CYS A 189 -12.56 2.59 -7.74
CA CYS A 189 -14.01 2.64 -7.73
C CYS A 189 -14.55 3.19 -9.06
N ASP A 190 -15.66 2.64 -9.53
CA ASP A 190 -16.31 2.96 -10.80
C ASP A 190 -15.55 2.45 -12.04
N GLU A 191 -15.83 3.03 -13.22
CA GLU A 191 -15.43 2.50 -14.54
C GLU A 191 -13.91 2.38 -14.75
N ILE A 192 -13.10 3.03 -13.91
CA ILE A 192 -11.65 2.83 -13.88
C ILE A 192 -11.28 1.35 -13.70
N ILE A 193 -12.09 0.58 -12.97
CA ILE A 193 -11.84 -0.85 -12.73
C ILE A 193 -11.93 -1.62 -14.04
N GLU A 194 -13.03 -1.47 -14.78
CA GLU A 194 -13.24 -2.14 -16.06
C GLU A 194 -12.21 -1.69 -17.10
N GLN A 195 -11.86 -0.40 -17.14
CA GLN A 195 -10.80 0.12 -18.01
C GLN A 195 -9.45 -0.58 -17.80
N LEU A 196 -9.10 -0.90 -16.56
CA LEU A 196 -7.86 -1.59 -16.22
C LEU A 196 -7.91 -3.08 -16.54
N MET A 197 -9.08 -3.71 -16.33
CA MET A 197 -9.30 -5.11 -16.70
C MET A 197 -9.21 -5.32 -18.21
N GLU A 198 -9.74 -4.39 -19.01
CA GLU A 198 -9.64 -4.40 -20.47
C GLU A 198 -8.18 -4.38 -20.96
N GLU A 199 -7.29 -3.68 -20.25
CA GLU A 199 -5.87 -3.58 -20.56
C GLU A 199 -5.01 -4.67 -19.87
N GLY A 200 -5.66 -5.64 -19.20
CA GLY A 200 -4.99 -6.77 -18.57
C GLY A 200 -4.14 -6.41 -17.34
N VAL A 201 -4.45 -5.30 -16.66
CA VAL A 201 -3.76 -4.91 -15.42
C VAL A 201 -4.14 -5.88 -14.30
N LYS A 202 -3.14 -6.38 -13.57
CA LYS A 202 -3.34 -7.29 -12.44
C LYS A 202 -3.87 -6.52 -11.23
N LEU A 203 -5.11 -6.81 -10.85
CA LEU A 203 -5.80 -6.20 -9.70
C LEU A 203 -6.17 -7.25 -8.65
N GLY A 204 -6.33 -6.82 -7.40
CA GLY A 204 -6.78 -7.65 -6.30
C GLY A 204 -5.95 -7.46 -5.03
N VAL A 205 -6.30 -8.24 -4.00
CA VAL A 205 -5.70 -8.16 -2.67
C VAL A 205 -4.18 -8.40 -2.69
N ASP A 206 -3.73 -9.37 -3.49
CA ASP A 206 -2.31 -9.74 -3.59
C ASP A 206 -1.45 -8.63 -4.24
N TYR A 207 -2.07 -7.77 -5.05
CA TYR A 207 -1.42 -6.67 -5.76
C TYR A 207 -1.54 -5.33 -5.04
N ILE A 208 -2.07 -5.31 -3.81
CA ILE A 208 -2.40 -4.09 -3.04
C ILE A 208 -3.16 -3.04 -3.88
N ALA A 209 -3.96 -3.51 -4.84
CA ALA A 209 -4.74 -2.71 -5.77
C ALA A 209 -6.19 -3.23 -5.73
N TYR A 210 -7.02 -2.61 -4.91
CA TYR A 210 -8.33 -3.12 -4.51
C TYR A 210 -9.46 -2.55 -5.38
N PRO A 211 -10.07 -3.33 -6.30
CA PRO A 211 -11.27 -2.93 -7.01
C PRO A 211 -12.49 -3.03 -6.09
N LEU A 212 -12.92 -1.91 -5.53
CA LEU A 212 -13.96 -1.84 -4.51
C LEU A 212 -15.37 -2.13 -5.06
N GLY A 213 -15.63 -1.70 -6.29
CA GLY A 213 -16.97 -1.69 -6.90
C GLY A 213 -17.30 -0.29 -7.42
N ASN A 214 -18.57 0.11 -7.37
CA ASN A 214 -19.04 1.38 -7.93
C ASN A 214 -19.74 2.22 -6.86
N PHE A 215 -19.83 3.52 -7.07
CA PHE A 215 -20.66 4.44 -6.28
C PHE A 215 -20.35 4.42 -4.77
N THR A 216 -21.22 3.88 -3.92
CA THR A 216 -21.06 3.92 -2.45
C THR A 216 -19.93 3.01 -1.95
N GLN A 217 -19.50 2.04 -2.75
CA GLN A 217 -18.39 1.15 -2.41
C GLN A 217 -17.05 1.89 -2.22
N VAL A 218 -16.89 3.13 -2.69
CA VAL A 218 -15.72 3.98 -2.38
C VAL A 218 -15.51 4.17 -0.87
N VAL A 219 -16.58 4.06 -0.06
CA VAL A 219 -16.48 4.11 1.41
C VAL A 219 -15.61 3.01 1.99
N HIS A 220 -15.39 1.91 1.27
CA HIS A 220 -14.50 0.85 1.69
C HIS A 220 -13.03 1.27 1.72
N ALA A 221 -12.61 2.27 0.93
CA ALA A 221 -11.31 2.92 1.10
C ALA A 221 -11.26 3.70 2.43
N ALA A 222 -12.30 4.47 2.74
CA ALA A 222 -12.39 5.25 3.97
C ALA A 222 -12.40 4.34 5.21
N ASN A 223 -13.23 3.29 5.20
CA ASN A 223 -13.33 2.39 6.34
C ASN A 223 -12.07 1.52 6.52
N TYR A 224 -11.30 1.25 5.45
CA TYR A 224 -9.97 0.65 5.51
C TYR A 224 -8.98 1.58 6.22
N ALA A 225 -8.85 2.82 5.75
CA ALA A 225 -7.94 3.81 6.33
C ALA A 225 -8.28 4.11 7.81
N LEU A 226 -9.57 4.31 8.12
CA LEU A 226 -10.04 4.64 9.47
C LEU A 226 -9.82 3.52 10.49
N ARG A 227 -9.71 2.27 10.02
CA ARG A 227 -9.32 1.15 10.88
C ARG A 227 -7.87 1.21 11.32
N ALA A 228 -6.98 1.80 10.53
CA ALA A 228 -5.55 1.86 10.87
C ALA A 228 -5.28 2.61 12.19
N GLY A 229 -5.98 3.72 12.45
CA GLY A 229 -5.86 4.48 13.70
C GLY A 229 -6.35 3.71 14.93
N MET A 230 -7.38 2.86 14.77
CA MET A 230 -7.88 2.03 15.87
C MET A 230 -7.07 0.75 16.07
N MET A 231 -6.72 0.04 14.98
CA MET A 231 -5.97 -1.22 15.02
C MET A 231 -4.55 -1.02 15.48
N PHE A 232 -3.89 -0.04 14.86
CA PHE A 232 -2.46 0.10 14.96
C PHE A 232 -2.17 1.28 15.87
N GLY A 233 -2.80 2.45 15.59
CA GLY A 233 -2.78 3.67 16.41
C GLY A 233 -3.14 3.48 17.89
N GLY A 234 -3.90 2.43 18.21
CA GLY A 234 -4.51 2.23 19.53
C GLY A 234 -5.41 3.39 19.96
N ILE A 235 -5.85 4.23 19.00
CA ILE A 235 -6.63 5.43 19.29
C ILE A 235 -8.04 4.98 19.65
N PRO A 236 -8.58 5.42 20.80
CA PRO A 236 -9.93 5.09 21.19
C PRO A 236 -10.95 5.46 20.11
N ALA A 237 -11.89 4.56 19.88
CA ALA A 237 -13.04 4.79 19.01
C ALA A 237 -13.82 6.04 19.47
N GLY A 238 -14.21 6.92 18.54
CA GLY A 238 -14.91 8.17 18.84
C GLY A 238 -14.02 9.32 19.31
N ASN A 239 -12.70 9.11 19.46
CA ASN A 239 -11.76 10.22 19.69
C ASN A 239 -11.48 10.96 18.36
N TYR A 240 -12.46 11.76 17.95
CA TYR A 240 -12.60 12.34 16.62
C TYR A 240 -11.32 13.02 16.10
N ASP A 241 -10.77 14.00 16.83
CA ASP A 241 -9.61 14.75 16.35
C ASP A 241 -8.31 13.93 16.38
N ALA A 242 -8.15 13.02 17.35
CA ALA A 242 -7.00 12.12 17.38
C ALA A 242 -7.00 11.15 16.19
N GLN A 243 -8.18 10.63 15.81
CA GLN A 243 -8.32 9.80 14.63
C GLN A 243 -7.94 10.57 13.36
N ARG A 244 -8.47 11.79 13.18
CA ARG A 244 -8.15 12.66 12.03
C ARG A 244 -6.65 12.98 11.97
N ASP A 245 -6.04 13.34 13.10
CA ASP A 245 -4.60 13.62 13.19
C ASP A 245 -3.77 12.41 12.75
N TYR A 246 -4.14 11.21 13.20
CA TYR A 246 -3.49 9.97 12.79
C TYR A 246 -3.61 9.75 11.28
N GLN A 247 -4.82 9.89 10.71
CA GLN A 247 -5.03 9.77 9.28
C GLN A 247 -4.13 10.75 8.51
N ARG A 248 -4.14 12.03 8.86
CA ARG A 248 -3.33 13.06 8.18
C ARG A 248 -1.82 12.77 8.26
N ARG A 249 -1.32 12.27 9.40
CA ARG A 249 0.12 12.08 9.63
C ARG A 249 0.66 10.75 9.13
N ARG A 250 -0.14 9.68 9.17
CA ARG A 250 0.32 8.30 8.99
C ARG A 250 -0.24 7.62 7.76
N VAL A 251 -1.43 7.99 7.32
CA VAL A 251 -2.05 7.43 6.11
C VAL A 251 -1.87 8.47 5.00
N LEU A 252 -0.85 8.30 4.16
CA LEU A 252 -0.58 9.25 3.07
C LEU A 252 -1.49 9.04 1.87
N ALA A 253 -2.80 9.10 2.11
CA ALA A 253 -3.80 8.94 1.08
C ALA A 253 -4.09 10.24 0.34
N PHE A 254 -4.31 10.15 -0.97
CA PHE A 254 -4.95 11.19 -1.78
C PHE A 254 -6.07 10.59 -2.63
N ILE A 255 -6.99 11.45 -3.06
CA ILE A 255 -8.08 11.07 -3.93
C ILE A 255 -7.76 11.54 -5.35
N LEU A 256 -7.85 10.63 -6.31
CA LEU A 256 -7.77 10.92 -7.73
C LEU A 256 -9.16 10.76 -8.36
N TYR A 257 -9.83 11.88 -8.59
CA TYR A 257 -11.19 11.94 -9.09
C TYR A 257 -11.20 12.16 -10.61
N LEU A 258 -11.44 11.08 -11.37
CA LEU A 258 -11.34 11.06 -12.83
C LEU A 258 -12.71 11.14 -13.51
N GLY A 259 -12.78 11.89 -14.61
CA GLY A 259 -13.95 11.97 -15.46
C GLY A 259 -15.02 12.94 -14.95
N GLU A 260 -16.23 12.81 -15.49
CA GLU A 260 -17.33 13.74 -15.20
C GLU A 260 -17.68 13.77 -13.70
N HIS A 261 -17.83 14.98 -13.16
CA HIS A 261 -18.18 15.15 -11.76
C HIS A 261 -19.66 14.93 -11.50
N ASP A 262 -19.97 14.27 -10.40
CA ASP A 262 -21.31 14.19 -9.84
C ASP A 262 -21.30 14.64 -8.37
N MET A 263 -22.41 15.22 -7.95
CA MET A 263 -22.52 15.85 -6.64
C MET A 263 -22.26 14.89 -5.46
N VAL A 264 -22.60 13.61 -5.58
CA VAL A 264 -22.44 12.63 -4.49
C VAL A 264 -20.97 12.25 -4.34
N LYS A 265 -20.26 12.02 -5.45
CA LYS A 265 -18.80 11.81 -5.45
C LYS A 265 -18.05 13.06 -4.95
N THR A 266 -18.43 14.26 -5.40
CA THR A 266 -17.89 15.52 -4.87
C THR A 266 -18.09 15.65 -3.37
N ALA A 267 -19.28 15.28 -2.85
CA ALA A 267 -19.54 15.26 -1.42
C ALA A 267 -18.68 14.22 -0.68
N ALA A 268 -18.53 13.01 -1.22
CA ALA A 268 -17.67 11.98 -0.63
C ALA A 268 -16.18 12.42 -0.61
N ALA A 269 -15.72 13.15 -1.63
CA ALA A 269 -14.38 13.72 -1.69
C ALA A 269 -14.15 14.77 -0.59
N MET A 270 -15.17 15.55 -0.21
CA MET A 270 -15.08 16.44 0.96
C MET A 270 -14.90 15.68 2.28
N GLY A 271 -15.38 14.43 2.36
CA GLY A 271 -15.13 13.54 3.50
C GLY A 271 -13.66 13.16 3.61
N ALA A 272 -12.99 12.93 2.48
CA ALA A 272 -11.56 12.68 2.42
C ALA A 272 -10.77 13.91 2.88
N ILE A 273 -11.16 15.10 2.41
CA ILE A 273 -10.57 16.37 2.85
C ILE A 273 -10.74 16.53 4.36
N ASN A 274 -11.90 16.19 4.92
CA ASN A 274 -12.18 16.32 6.36
C ASN A 274 -11.19 15.54 7.25
N VAL A 275 -10.66 14.42 6.77
CA VAL A 275 -9.64 13.61 7.46
C VAL A 275 -8.21 13.89 6.98
N GLY A 276 -8.01 14.90 6.14
CA GLY A 276 -6.70 15.40 5.75
C GLY A 276 -6.14 14.84 4.43
N PHE A 277 -6.99 14.26 3.58
CA PHE A 277 -6.61 13.75 2.27
C PHE A 277 -6.99 14.75 1.16
N PRO A 278 -6.04 15.20 0.32
CA PRO A 278 -6.34 16.10 -0.78
C PRO A 278 -7.03 15.36 -1.93
N VAL A 279 -7.74 16.13 -2.76
CA VAL A 279 -8.43 15.65 -3.95
C VAL A 279 -7.80 16.30 -5.18
N ILE A 280 -7.42 15.48 -6.15
CA ILE A 280 -6.89 15.89 -7.44
C ILE A 280 -7.84 15.34 -8.51
N THR A 281 -8.17 16.16 -9.51
CA THR A 281 -9.05 15.74 -10.61
C THR A 281 -8.47 16.08 -11.97
N ASP A 282 -8.81 15.27 -12.97
CA ASP A 282 -8.44 15.52 -14.36
C ASP A 282 -9.38 16.48 -15.09
N GLN A 283 -10.46 16.92 -14.44
CA GLN A 283 -11.39 17.90 -15.01
C GLN A 283 -10.79 19.30 -14.93
N GLU A 284 -10.92 20.07 -16.00
CA GLU A 284 -10.66 21.51 -15.97
C GLU A 284 -11.71 22.20 -15.10
N LEU A 285 -11.27 22.88 -14.06
CA LEU A 285 -12.17 23.54 -13.11
C LEU A 285 -12.04 25.06 -13.16
N PRO A 286 -13.15 25.82 -13.10
CA PRO A 286 -13.07 27.24 -12.85
C PRO A 286 -12.55 27.52 -11.44
N ALA A 287 -12.05 28.73 -11.20
CA ALA A 287 -11.51 29.13 -9.89
C ALA A 287 -12.52 28.96 -8.73
N ASP A 288 -13.82 29.13 -8.98
CA ASP A 288 -14.88 28.96 -7.97
C ASP A 288 -15.32 27.50 -7.75
N LYS A 289 -14.56 26.54 -8.30
CA LYS A 289 -14.69 25.11 -8.06
C LYS A 289 -13.41 24.44 -7.52
N GLN A 290 -12.41 25.22 -7.12
CA GLN A 290 -11.14 24.69 -6.62
C GLN A 290 -10.86 25.16 -5.20
N ILE A 291 -10.05 24.39 -4.46
CA ILE A 291 -9.52 24.77 -3.15
C ILE A 291 -8.03 24.50 -3.19
N LYS A 292 -7.22 25.53 -2.95
CA LYS A 292 -5.76 25.42 -2.96
C LYS A 292 -5.32 24.27 -2.06
N ASP A 293 -4.47 23.38 -2.58
CA ASP A 293 -3.90 22.20 -1.91
C ASP A 293 -4.90 21.11 -1.46
N TRP A 294 -6.22 21.32 -1.62
CA TRP A 294 -7.24 20.38 -1.11
C TRP A 294 -8.19 19.85 -2.19
N PHE A 295 -8.47 20.63 -3.23
CA PHE A 295 -9.29 20.24 -4.37
C PHE A 295 -8.71 20.89 -5.63
N VAL A 296 -7.81 20.17 -6.30
CA VAL A 296 -6.90 20.69 -7.34
C VAL A 296 -7.25 20.08 -8.69
N SER A 297 -7.24 20.91 -9.74
CA SER A 297 -7.37 20.49 -11.14
C SER A 297 -5.99 20.27 -11.76
N GLU A 298 -5.75 19.08 -12.32
CA GLU A 298 -4.59 18.77 -13.16
C GLU A 298 -5.04 17.89 -14.34
N PRO A 299 -5.45 18.52 -15.46
CA PRO A 299 -5.93 17.79 -16.64
C PRO A 299 -4.85 17.03 -17.41
N ASP A 300 -3.56 17.32 -17.17
CA ASP A 300 -2.44 16.69 -17.84
C ASP A 300 -2.05 15.37 -17.16
N TYR A 301 -2.36 14.25 -17.81
CA TYR A 301 -2.08 12.90 -17.27
C TYR A 301 -0.59 12.61 -17.13
N ASP A 302 0.28 13.35 -17.82
CA ASP A 302 1.73 13.21 -17.64
C ASP A 302 2.21 13.85 -16.32
N LYS A 303 1.44 14.78 -15.76
CA LYS A 303 1.75 15.50 -14.51
C LYS A 303 0.90 15.07 -13.33
N ILE A 304 -0.30 14.54 -13.57
CA ILE A 304 -1.30 14.30 -12.52
C ILE A 304 -0.77 13.44 -11.36
N VAL A 305 0.02 12.39 -11.65
CA VAL A 305 0.63 11.56 -10.60
C VAL A 305 1.60 12.37 -9.76
N GLN A 306 2.45 13.19 -10.38
CA GLN A 306 3.41 14.03 -9.67
C GLN A 306 2.68 15.06 -8.80
N THR A 307 1.65 15.71 -9.34
CA THR A 307 0.80 16.64 -8.59
C THR A 307 0.16 15.98 -7.37
N CYS A 308 -0.36 14.75 -7.50
CA CYS A 308 -0.89 14.00 -6.36
C CYS A 308 0.14 13.79 -5.25
N LEU A 309 1.35 13.37 -5.61
CA LEU A 309 2.44 13.13 -4.64
C LEU A 309 2.85 14.42 -3.94
N GLU A 310 3.03 15.51 -4.69
CA GLU A 310 3.44 16.81 -4.16
C GLU A 310 2.40 17.41 -3.22
N VAL A 311 1.13 17.45 -3.64
CA VAL A 311 0.03 17.98 -2.83
C VAL A 311 -0.15 17.16 -1.56
N ARG A 312 0.04 15.83 -1.63
CA ARG A 312 -0.02 14.99 -0.42
C ARG A 312 1.20 15.13 0.48
N GLY A 313 2.34 15.52 -0.07
CA GLY A 313 3.64 15.55 0.60
C GLY A 313 4.36 14.21 0.61
N ILE A 314 4.04 13.32 -0.33
CA ILE A 314 4.73 12.03 -0.51
C ILE A 314 6.05 12.29 -1.22
N LYS A 315 7.16 12.01 -0.54
CA LYS A 315 8.50 12.09 -1.12
C LYS A 315 8.98 10.70 -1.47
N ILE A 316 8.94 10.37 -2.76
CA ILE A 316 9.46 9.09 -3.23
C ILE A 316 10.93 9.31 -3.60
N THR A 317 11.84 8.74 -2.81
CA THR A 317 13.23 8.52 -3.23
C THR A 317 13.27 7.34 -4.19
N ALA A 318 12.61 7.47 -5.34
CA ALA A 318 12.64 6.43 -6.36
C ALA A 318 14.04 6.46 -6.97
N ILE A 319 14.77 5.34 -6.85
CA ILE A 319 15.82 5.03 -7.81
C ILE A 319 15.09 4.42 -9.01
N GLU A 320 15.19 5.07 -10.16
CA GLU A 320 14.69 4.52 -11.42
C GLU A 320 15.46 3.23 -11.70
N ILE A 321 14.73 2.11 -11.77
CA ILE A 321 15.30 0.80 -12.04
C ILE A 321 15.03 0.53 -13.52
N ASP A 322 16.06 0.65 -14.35
CA ASP A 322 15.97 0.45 -15.80
C ASP A 322 15.90 -1.04 -16.14
N VAL A 323 14.70 -1.62 -16.00
CA VAL A 323 14.43 -3.03 -16.28
C VAL A 323 13.11 -3.18 -17.05
N PRO A 324 12.97 -4.22 -17.89
CA PRO A 324 11.83 -4.36 -18.81
C PRO A 324 10.52 -4.82 -18.15
N ILE A 325 10.48 -4.92 -16.83
CA ILE A 325 9.32 -5.40 -16.06
C ILE A 325 8.96 -4.37 -14.99
N THR A 326 7.71 -4.40 -14.54
CA THR A 326 7.27 -3.54 -13.44
C THR A 326 7.91 -4.00 -12.13
N ILE A 327 8.47 -3.06 -11.36
CA ILE A 327 9.03 -3.34 -10.03
C ILE A 327 8.17 -2.66 -8.97
N GLY A 328 7.75 -3.40 -7.94
CA GLY A 328 7.06 -2.85 -6.80
C GLY A 328 6.63 -3.90 -5.77
N PRO A 329 6.36 -3.50 -4.51
CA PRO A 329 5.89 -4.40 -3.45
C PRO A 329 4.60 -5.15 -3.79
N ALA A 330 3.82 -4.63 -4.76
CA ALA A 330 2.60 -5.25 -5.28
C ALA A 330 2.84 -6.62 -5.92
N PHE A 331 4.04 -6.92 -6.42
CA PHE A 331 4.33 -8.20 -7.07
C PHE A 331 4.93 -9.25 -6.12
N GLU A 332 5.21 -8.86 -4.86
CA GLU A 332 5.92 -9.72 -3.88
C GLU A 332 5.24 -11.07 -3.65
N GLY A 333 3.89 -11.09 -3.70
CA GLY A 333 3.08 -12.28 -3.45
C GLY A 333 2.86 -13.18 -4.67
N GLU A 334 3.36 -12.82 -5.86
CA GLU A 334 3.13 -13.59 -7.08
C GLU A 334 3.74 -14.98 -6.99
N SER A 335 2.95 -16.03 -7.29
CA SER A 335 3.46 -17.41 -7.35
C SER A 335 3.51 -17.90 -8.79
N ILE A 336 4.71 -18.20 -9.29
CA ILE A 336 4.89 -18.68 -10.66
C ILE A 336 4.71 -20.20 -10.71
N ARG A 337 3.64 -20.67 -11.35
CA ARG A 337 3.38 -22.11 -11.51
C ARG A 337 4.20 -22.69 -12.66
N LYS A 338 4.39 -24.01 -12.66
CA LYS A 338 5.18 -24.73 -13.69
C LYS A 338 4.77 -24.43 -15.14
N LYS A 339 3.49 -24.12 -15.39
CA LYS A 339 2.99 -23.80 -16.74
C LYS A 339 3.43 -22.41 -17.22
N GLU A 340 3.54 -21.46 -16.31
CA GLU A 340 3.92 -20.06 -16.56
C GLU A 340 5.43 -19.84 -16.49
N MET A 341 6.14 -20.75 -15.83
CA MET A 341 7.59 -20.74 -15.66
C MET A 341 8.33 -20.85 -16.99
N TYR A 342 9.30 -19.96 -17.20
CA TYR A 342 10.27 -20.02 -18.29
C TYR A 342 11.55 -20.73 -17.86
N VAL A 343 12.11 -20.37 -16.70
CA VAL A 343 13.31 -21.00 -16.15
C VAL A 343 13.23 -21.08 -14.62
N GLU A 344 13.93 -22.05 -14.05
CA GLU A 344 14.00 -22.32 -12.62
C GLU A 344 15.43 -22.58 -12.17
N PHE A 345 15.79 -22.03 -11.00
CA PHE A 345 17.13 -22.13 -10.41
C PHE A 345 17.06 -22.56 -8.95
N GLY A 346 18.04 -23.31 -8.47
CA GLY A 346 18.15 -23.69 -7.06
C GLY A 346 17.13 -24.75 -6.63
N GLY A 347 16.68 -24.63 -5.39
CA GLY A 347 15.89 -25.65 -4.70
C GLY A 347 16.65 -26.98 -4.64
N THR A 348 15.93 -28.11 -4.77
CA THR A 348 16.54 -29.44 -4.83
C THR A 348 16.98 -29.86 -6.23
N LYS A 349 16.94 -28.94 -7.21
CA LYS A 349 17.01 -29.28 -8.65
C LYS A 349 18.31 -28.88 -9.32
N THR A 350 18.83 -27.70 -9.02
CA THR A 350 20.12 -27.22 -9.54
C THR A 350 20.92 -26.58 -8.41
N PRO A 351 22.26 -26.56 -8.50
CA PRO A 351 23.07 -25.80 -7.57
C PRO A 351 22.70 -24.33 -7.62
N GLY A 352 22.60 -23.68 -6.45
CA GLY A 352 22.60 -22.25 -6.41
C GLY A 352 22.79 -21.68 -5.03
N PHE A 353 23.05 -20.38 -4.97
CA PHE A 353 23.30 -19.64 -3.74
C PHE A 353 23.11 -18.14 -3.92
N GLU A 354 22.94 -17.43 -2.82
CA GLU A 354 22.97 -15.98 -2.74
C GLU A 354 23.87 -15.52 -1.59
N LEU A 355 24.78 -14.58 -1.85
CA LEU A 355 25.75 -14.10 -0.89
C LEU A 355 25.85 -12.58 -0.97
N VAL A 356 25.59 -11.88 0.14
CA VAL A 356 26.09 -10.51 0.32
C VAL A 356 27.41 -10.58 1.06
N ARG A 357 28.42 -9.83 0.66
CA ARG A 357 29.66 -9.70 1.43
C ARG A 357 30.18 -8.27 1.40
N MET A 358 30.93 -7.92 2.43
CA MET A 358 31.63 -6.64 2.47
C MET A 358 32.72 -6.64 1.39
N GLY A 359 32.61 -5.72 0.45
CA GLY A 359 33.62 -5.46 -0.57
C GLY A 359 34.72 -4.55 -0.04
N ASP A 360 35.89 -4.58 -0.69
CA ASP A 360 36.95 -3.61 -0.44
C ASP A 360 36.68 -2.29 -1.19
N ASP A 361 37.64 -1.37 -1.14
CA ASP A 361 37.54 -0.07 -1.79
C ASP A 361 37.70 -0.13 -3.33
N THR A 362 37.97 -1.32 -3.88
CA THR A 362 38.17 -1.53 -5.33
C THR A 362 36.89 -1.87 -6.07
N ILE A 363 35.77 -2.11 -5.37
CA ILE A 363 34.50 -2.43 -6.04
C ILE A 363 34.00 -1.27 -6.90
N GLU A 364 33.52 -1.62 -8.10
CA GLU A 364 32.98 -0.67 -9.08
C GLU A 364 31.49 -0.46 -8.83
N ASP A 365 31.12 0.75 -8.39
CA ASP A 365 29.73 1.07 -8.10
C ASP A 365 28.84 0.97 -9.35
N GLY A 366 27.74 0.21 -9.25
CA GLY A 366 26.80 0.01 -10.35
C GLY A 366 27.20 -1.08 -11.33
N LYS A 367 28.35 -1.74 -11.15
CA LYS A 367 28.77 -2.83 -12.02
C LYS A 367 27.90 -4.05 -11.79
N VAL A 368 27.26 -4.52 -12.86
CA VAL A 368 26.53 -5.77 -12.92
C VAL A 368 27.15 -6.66 -13.98
N GLU A 369 27.62 -7.85 -13.58
CA GLU A 369 28.27 -8.82 -14.45
C GLU A 369 27.51 -10.15 -14.44
N VAL A 370 27.38 -10.79 -15.60
CA VAL A 370 26.82 -12.13 -15.74
C VAL A 370 27.91 -13.07 -16.25
N ILE A 371 28.27 -14.07 -15.45
CA ILE A 371 29.31 -15.06 -15.75
C ILE A 371 28.63 -16.41 -16.04
N GLY A 372 28.44 -16.69 -17.32
CA GLY A 372 27.81 -17.91 -17.82
C GLY A 372 26.71 -17.62 -18.85
N PRO A 373 25.94 -18.64 -19.25
CA PRO A 373 24.81 -18.47 -20.16
C PRO A 373 23.70 -17.62 -19.55
N ASP A 374 23.09 -16.73 -20.34
CA ASP A 374 21.87 -16.02 -19.95
C ASP A 374 20.63 -16.87 -20.27
N ILE A 375 19.45 -16.43 -19.82
CA ILE A 375 18.22 -17.23 -19.93
C ILE A 375 17.71 -17.38 -21.36
N ASP A 376 18.12 -16.55 -22.31
CA ASP A 376 17.78 -16.74 -23.72
C ASP A 376 18.56 -17.86 -24.41
N SER A 377 19.52 -18.48 -23.72
CA SER A 377 20.23 -19.65 -24.21
C SER A 377 19.50 -20.97 -23.94
N VAL A 378 18.33 -20.96 -23.29
CA VAL A 378 17.61 -22.16 -22.87
C VAL A 378 16.15 -22.16 -23.33
N GLU A 379 15.56 -23.35 -23.44
CA GLU A 379 14.15 -23.49 -23.82
C GLU A 379 13.21 -23.25 -22.63
N PRO A 380 11.96 -22.81 -22.85
CA PRO A 380 10.97 -22.67 -21.78
C PRO A 380 10.76 -23.96 -20.98
N GLY A 381 10.80 -23.85 -19.65
CA GLY A 381 10.72 -24.96 -18.71
C GLY A 381 12.07 -25.55 -18.29
N SER A 382 13.17 -25.00 -18.79
CA SER A 382 14.53 -25.44 -18.45
C SER A 382 14.92 -25.07 -17.02
N ARG A 383 16.07 -25.60 -16.60
CA ARG A 383 16.68 -25.34 -15.29
C ARG A 383 18.12 -24.95 -15.48
N MET A 384 18.59 -24.02 -14.65
CA MET A 384 19.96 -23.51 -14.69
C MET A 384 20.51 -23.38 -13.27
N ALA A 385 21.83 -23.40 -13.14
CA ALA A 385 22.48 -23.02 -11.90
C ALA A 385 22.43 -21.49 -11.73
N LEU A 386 22.39 -21.01 -10.48
CA LEU A 386 22.39 -19.57 -10.19
C LEU A 386 23.20 -19.27 -8.94
N GLY A 387 24.19 -18.40 -9.05
CA GLY A 387 24.88 -17.78 -7.94
C GLY A 387 24.68 -16.28 -7.97
N ILE A 388 24.23 -15.68 -6.88
CA ILE A 388 24.12 -14.22 -6.74
C ILE A 388 25.17 -13.77 -5.74
N VAL A 389 26.11 -12.94 -6.16
CA VAL A 389 27.09 -12.31 -5.26
C VAL A 389 26.88 -10.80 -5.30
N VAL A 390 26.63 -10.21 -4.14
CA VAL A 390 26.47 -8.76 -3.97
C VAL A 390 27.62 -8.27 -3.09
N ASP A 391 28.54 -7.55 -3.71
CA ASP A 391 29.64 -6.89 -3.04
C ASP A 391 29.21 -5.49 -2.60
N VAL A 392 29.27 -5.23 -1.30
CA VAL A 392 28.80 -3.97 -0.69
C VAL A 392 29.95 -3.27 0.02
N TYR A 393 30.21 -2.03 -0.36
CA TYR A 393 31.16 -1.17 0.33
C TYR A 393 30.45 0.04 0.91
N GLY A 394 30.83 0.41 2.12
CA GLY A 394 30.50 1.72 2.68
C GLY A 394 31.25 1.98 3.97
N ARG A 395 31.43 3.26 4.29
CA ARG A 395 32.21 3.66 5.48
C ARG A 395 31.62 3.17 6.81
N LYS A 396 30.32 2.86 6.81
CA LYS A 396 29.59 2.30 7.94
C LYS A 396 29.19 0.84 7.72
N MET A 397 29.64 0.22 6.63
CA MET A 397 29.36 -1.19 6.38
C MET A 397 30.25 -2.06 7.28
N GLU A 398 29.67 -3.11 7.84
CA GLU A 398 30.34 -4.07 8.73
C GLU A 398 29.96 -5.50 8.31
N GLU A 399 30.83 -6.48 8.59
CA GLU A 399 30.52 -7.90 8.34
C GLU A 399 29.24 -8.36 9.08
N ASP A 400 28.86 -7.65 10.14
CA ASP A 400 27.65 -7.90 10.92
C ASP A 400 26.37 -7.56 10.16
N PHE A 401 26.44 -6.64 9.19
CA PHE A 401 25.29 -6.26 8.36
C PHE A 401 25.07 -7.17 7.15
N GLU A 402 26.04 -8.02 6.78
CA GLU A 402 25.92 -8.90 5.61
C GLU A 402 24.66 -9.78 5.65
N PRO A 403 24.32 -10.48 6.75
CA PRO A 403 23.12 -11.32 6.79
C PRO A 403 21.81 -10.52 6.71
N VAL A 404 21.83 -9.29 7.27
CA VAL A 404 20.67 -8.38 7.25
C VAL A 404 20.38 -7.95 5.81
N LEU A 405 21.43 -7.55 5.09
CA LEU A 405 21.34 -7.20 3.67
C LEU A 405 20.99 -8.42 2.81
N GLU A 406 21.61 -9.57 3.05
CA GLU A 406 21.37 -10.81 2.29
C GLU A 406 19.91 -11.25 2.33
N ARG A 407 19.27 -11.11 3.50
CA ARG A 407 17.83 -11.40 3.64
C ARG A 407 16.95 -10.53 2.71
N ARG A 408 17.42 -9.35 2.29
CA ARG A 408 16.68 -8.45 1.39
C ARG A 408 16.70 -8.90 -0.06
N ILE A 409 17.64 -9.76 -0.48
CA ILE A 409 17.65 -10.33 -1.85
C ILE A 409 16.31 -11.01 -2.16
N HIS A 410 15.74 -11.70 -1.17
CA HIS A 410 14.41 -12.29 -1.28
C HIS A 410 13.33 -11.27 -1.64
N TYR A 411 13.23 -10.19 -0.88
CA TYR A 411 12.20 -9.17 -1.09
C TYR A 411 12.42 -8.43 -2.41
N PHE A 412 13.66 -8.04 -2.69
CA PHE A 412 14.01 -7.25 -3.88
C PHE A 412 13.76 -8.03 -5.16
N THR A 413 14.06 -9.33 -5.17
CA THR A 413 13.78 -10.18 -6.33
C THR A 413 12.27 -10.37 -6.52
N ASN A 414 11.50 -10.59 -5.46
CA ASN A 414 10.05 -10.76 -5.56
C ASN A 414 9.29 -9.46 -5.90
N TYR A 415 9.91 -8.28 -5.78
CA TYR A 415 9.27 -7.03 -6.25
C TYR A 415 9.16 -6.95 -7.77
N GLY A 416 9.89 -7.77 -8.53
CA GLY A 416 9.75 -7.79 -9.98
C GLY A 416 8.56 -8.61 -10.45
N GLU A 417 7.69 -8.01 -11.26
CA GLU A 417 6.59 -8.69 -11.91
C GLU A 417 7.09 -9.91 -12.70
N GLY A 418 6.53 -11.08 -12.41
CA GLY A 418 6.91 -12.33 -13.07
C GLY A 418 8.26 -12.90 -12.61
N LEU A 419 8.78 -12.45 -11.47
CA LEU A 419 9.88 -13.07 -10.71
C LEU A 419 9.34 -13.71 -9.44
N TRP A 420 9.99 -14.78 -8.99
CA TRP A 420 9.64 -15.44 -7.73
C TRP A 420 10.90 -16.00 -7.07
N HIS A 421 11.10 -15.70 -5.79
CA HIS A 421 12.24 -16.14 -4.99
C HIS A 421 11.76 -16.64 -3.62
N VAL A 422 12.25 -17.79 -3.16
CA VAL A 422 12.02 -18.28 -1.79
C VAL A 422 13.28 -18.88 -1.18
N ALA A 423 13.21 -19.14 0.12
CA ALA A 423 14.33 -19.60 0.96
C ALA A 423 15.46 -18.56 1.00
N GLN A 424 16.70 -19.01 1.24
CA GLN A 424 17.86 -18.14 1.44
C GLN A 424 19.19 -18.89 1.24
N ARG A 425 20.32 -18.18 1.20
CA ARG A 425 21.68 -18.78 1.16
C ARG A 425 21.81 -19.81 0.01
N ASP A 426 22.39 -20.99 0.26
CA ASP A 426 22.58 -22.05 -0.74
C ASP A 426 21.38 -23.00 -0.92
N ILE A 427 20.23 -22.66 -0.34
CA ILE A 427 18.97 -23.39 -0.50
C ILE A 427 17.90 -22.54 -1.20
N MET A 428 18.29 -21.37 -1.72
CA MET A 428 17.42 -20.46 -2.46
C MET A 428 16.75 -21.15 -3.66
N TRP A 429 15.57 -20.67 -4.04
CA TRP A 429 14.82 -21.19 -5.18
C TRP A 429 14.16 -20.05 -5.94
N VAL A 430 14.53 -19.91 -7.22
CA VAL A 430 14.09 -18.81 -8.08
C VAL A 430 13.34 -19.33 -9.30
N ARG A 431 12.32 -18.60 -9.72
CA ARG A 431 11.63 -18.78 -11.01
C ARG A 431 11.49 -17.45 -11.73
N ILE A 432 11.53 -17.51 -13.05
CA ILE A 432 11.22 -16.41 -13.96
C ILE A 432 10.08 -16.87 -14.86
N SER A 433 9.05 -16.03 -15.04
CA SER A 433 7.89 -16.32 -15.87
C SER A 433 8.18 -16.14 -17.36
N LYS A 434 7.38 -16.79 -18.21
CA LYS A 434 7.39 -16.59 -19.67
C LYS A 434 7.05 -15.16 -20.07
N ASP A 435 6.19 -14.50 -19.30
CA ASP A 435 5.80 -13.11 -19.54
C ASP A 435 6.97 -12.15 -19.30
N ALA A 436 7.67 -12.28 -18.16
CA ALA A 436 8.87 -11.50 -17.87
C ALA A 436 9.95 -11.69 -18.95
N PHE A 437 10.20 -12.94 -19.38
CA PHE A 437 11.12 -13.21 -20.48
C PHE A 437 10.68 -12.54 -21.80
N ALA A 438 9.40 -12.62 -22.15
CA ALA A 438 8.85 -12.01 -23.36
C ALA A 438 8.92 -10.47 -23.34
N LYS A 439 8.81 -9.84 -22.16
CA LYS A 439 9.04 -8.40 -21.97
C LYS A 439 10.51 -8.00 -22.15
N GLY A 440 11.43 -8.96 -22.15
CA GLY A 440 12.87 -8.75 -22.36
C GLY A 440 13.73 -9.00 -21.13
N PHE A 441 13.18 -9.56 -20.04
CA PHE A 441 13.93 -9.84 -18.83
C PHE A 441 15.10 -10.81 -19.09
N ARG A 442 16.18 -10.67 -18.32
CA ARG A 442 17.50 -11.32 -18.44
C ARG A 442 18.16 -11.35 -17.07
N LEU A 443 19.17 -12.21 -16.85
CA LEU A 443 19.83 -12.34 -15.55
C LEU A 443 20.45 -11.03 -15.04
N LYS A 444 20.99 -10.20 -15.95
CA LYS A 444 21.55 -8.89 -15.61
C LYS A 444 20.56 -8.01 -14.85
N HIS A 445 19.27 -8.07 -15.20
CA HIS A 445 18.24 -7.24 -14.58
C HIS A 445 18.01 -7.62 -13.10
N ILE A 446 18.29 -8.87 -12.66
CA ILE A 446 18.31 -9.20 -11.23
C ILE A 446 19.36 -8.35 -10.51
N GLY A 447 20.56 -8.23 -11.10
CA GLY A 447 21.62 -7.41 -10.53
C GLY A 447 21.31 -5.93 -10.50
N GLU A 448 20.64 -5.39 -11.53
CA GLU A 448 20.20 -4.00 -11.57
C GLU A 448 19.13 -3.68 -10.51
N ILE A 449 18.18 -4.61 -10.29
CA ILE A 449 17.20 -4.52 -9.20
C ILE A 449 17.92 -4.49 -7.85
N LEU A 450 18.84 -5.43 -7.61
CA LEU A 450 19.57 -5.51 -6.34
C LEU A 450 20.41 -4.26 -6.10
N PHE A 451 21.15 -3.79 -7.10
CA PHE A 451 21.93 -2.55 -7.04
C PHE A 451 21.06 -1.36 -6.58
N ALA A 452 19.96 -1.11 -7.29
CA ALA A 452 19.08 0.01 -7.00
C ALA A 452 18.38 -0.11 -5.63
N LYS A 453 17.96 -1.31 -5.25
CA LYS A 453 17.25 -1.54 -3.99
C LYS A 453 18.19 -1.46 -2.77
N PHE A 454 19.41 -2.00 -2.86
CA PHE A 454 20.39 -1.84 -1.78
C PHE A 454 20.77 -0.37 -1.56
N LYS A 455 21.00 0.39 -2.64
CA LYS A 455 21.29 1.82 -2.54
C LYS A 455 20.13 2.64 -1.99
N SER A 456 18.90 2.35 -2.38
CA SER A 456 17.74 3.12 -1.90
C SER A 456 17.42 2.82 -0.44
N GLU A 457 17.40 1.56 -0.01
CA GLU A 457 16.99 1.20 1.35
C GLU A 457 18.10 1.40 2.39
N PHE A 458 19.37 1.26 2.00
CA PHE A 458 20.50 1.29 2.94
C PHE A 458 21.51 2.39 2.63
N SER A 459 21.07 3.52 2.06
CA SER A 459 21.92 4.66 1.67
C SER A 459 22.85 5.20 2.77
N ALA A 460 22.53 4.97 4.05
CA ALA A 460 23.38 5.36 5.17
C ALA A 460 24.57 4.42 5.42
N ILE A 461 24.49 3.17 4.95
CA ILE A 461 25.46 2.09 5.18
C ILE A 461 26.17 1.72 3.88
N VAL A 462 25.45 1.77 2.77
CA VAL A 462 25.86 1.30 1.44
C VAL A 462 26.27 2.49 0.56
N ASP A 463 27.57 2.65 0.34
CA ASP A 463 28.12 3.69 -0.54
C ASP A 463 28.26 3.18 -1.99
N ARG A 464 28.71 1.93 -2.17
CA ARG A 464 28.91 1.28 -3.48
C ARG A 464 28.39 -0.14 -3.49
N VAL A 465 27.84 -0.56 -4.62
CA VAL A 465 27.35 -1.93 -4.83
C VAL A 465 27.80 -2.45 -6.18
N GLN A 466 28.36 -3.66 -6.19
CA GLN A 466 28.66 -4.44 -7.38
C GLN A 466 27.93 -5.78 -7.28
N VAL A 467 27.30 -6.23 -8.37
CA VAL A 467 26.58 -7.51 -8.41
C VAL A 467 27.17 -8.41 -9.47
N THR A 468 27.50 -9.65 -9.09
CA THR A 468 27.94 -10.70 -10.01
C THR A 468 26.92 -11.84 -10.00
N ILE A 469 26.36 -12.14 -11.16
CA ILE A 469 25.44 -13.26 -11.37
C ILE A 469 26.20 -14.39 -12.06
N TYR A 470 26.30 -15.55 -11.40
CA TYR A 470 26.90 -16.76 -11.96
C TYR A 470 25.79 -17.67 -12.47
N SER A 471 25.91 -18.11 -13.72
CA SER A 471 25.02 -19.11 -14.33
C SER A 471 25.78 -20.26 -14.99
N ASP A 472 27.11 -20.17 -15.07
CA ASP A 472 27.99 -21.31 -15.38
C ASP A 472 27.99 -22.28 -14.18
N GLU A 473 27.61 -23.54 -14.42
CA GLU A 473 27.37 -24.50 -13.34
C GLU A 473 28.62 -24.80 -12.50
N GLU A 474 29.80 -24.87 -13.14
CA GLU A 474 31.04 -25.16 -12.42
C GLU A 474 31.47 -23.96 -11.57
N LYS A 475 31.34 -22.74 -12.11
CA LYS A 475 31.54 -21.52 -11.32
C LYS A 475 30.54 -21.36 -10.18
N VAL A 476 29.28 -21.74 -10.38
CA VAL A 476 28.28 -21.73 -9.29
C VAL A 476 28.68 -22.71 -8.19
N LYS A 477 29.13 -23.92 -8.52
CA LYS A 477 29.60 -24.89 -7.52
C LYS A 477 30.83 -24.38 -6.76
N GLU A 478 31.81 -23.83 -7.46
CA GLU A 478 33.03 -23.24 -6.88
C GLU A 478 32.69 -22.11 -5.90
N MET A 479 31.90 -21.14 -6.35
CA MET A 479 31.52 -19.98 -5.54
C MET A 479 30.57 -20.33 -4.40
N ARG A 480 29.74 -21.37 -4.54
CA ARG A 480 28.89 -21.85 -3.46
C ARG A 480 29.71 -22.38 -2.28
N GLU A 481 30.82 -23.06 -2.51
CA GLU A 481 31.69 -23.50 -1.40
C GLU A 481 32.35 -22.30 -0.71
N THR A 482 32.72 -21.26 -1.45
CA THR A 482 33.15 -19.98 -0.86
C THR A 482 32.04 -19.39 0.01
N ALA A 483 30.81 -19.33 -0.49
CA ALA A 483 29.66 -18.78 0.23
C ALA A 483 29.33 -19.58 1.50
N ARG A 484 29.44 -20.92 1.47
CA ARG A 484 29.31 -21.77 2.66
C ARG A 484 30.31 -21.44 3.75
N GLY A 485 31.53 -21.04 3.38
CA GLY A 485 32.52 -20.53 4.34
C GLY A 485 32.02 -19.28 5.08
N TYR A 486 31.41 -18.33 4.36
CA TYR A 486 30.78 -17.15 4.97
C TYR A 486 29.60 -17.53 5.86
N TYR A 487 28.72 -18.43 5.40
CA TYR A 487 27.57 -18.86 6.20
C TYR A 487 28.01 -19.55 7.49
N GLN A 488 29.02 -20.42 7.43
CA GLN A 488 29.56 -21.09 8.61
C GLN A 488 30.15 -20.08 9.59
N LYS A 489 30.95 -19.10 9.11
CA LYS A 489 31.50 -18.01 9.94
C LYS A 489 30.39 -17.23 10.66
N ARG A 490 29.31 -16.91 9.93
CA ARG A 490 28.13 -16.20 10.48
C ARG A 490 27.37 -17.04 11.50
N ASP A 491 27.17 -18.33 11.22
CA ASP A 491 26.46 -19.25 12.11
C ASP A 491 27.25 -19.51 13.39
N ASP A 492 28.58 -19.58 13.31
CA ASP A 492 29.44 -19.72 14.48
C ASP A 492 29.41 -18.46 15.35
N ARG A 493 29.36 -17.26 14.74
CA ARG A 493 29.14 -16.00 15.48
C ARG A 493 27.77 -15.98 16.17
N LEU A 494 26.71 -16.42 15.48
CA LEU A 494 25.35 -16.50 16.05
C LEU A 494 25.28 -17.45 17.25
N LYS A 495 26.05 -18.54 17.29
CA LYS A 495 26.10 -19.43 18.47
C LYS A 495 26.71 -18.76 19.71
N GLU A 496 27.55 -17.75 19.50
CA GLU A 496 28.16 -16.98 20.58
C GLU A 496 27.27 -15.83 21.07
N LEU A 497 26.30 -15.40 20.26
CA LEU A 497 25.33 -14.37 20.58
C LEU A 497 24.24 -14.92 21.51
N ARG A 498 24.47 -14.79 22.82
CA ARG A 498 23.51 -15.10 23.89
C ARG A 498 23.19 -13.86 24.70
N ASP A 499 22.03 -13.85 25.34
CA ASP A 499 21.59 -12.73 26.16
C ASP A 499 22.61 -12.42 27.28
N GLU A 500 23.29 -13.42 27.85
CA GLU A 500 24.32 -13.21 28.89
C GLU A 500 25.67 -12.73 28.37
N LYS A 501 25.91 -12.79 27.05
CA LYS A 501 27.20 -12.41 26.45
C LYS A 501 27.21 -10.99 25.87
N VAL A 502 26.06 -10.33 25.84
CA VAL A 502 25.94 -8.94 25.37
C VAL A 502 25.65 -8.02 26.55
N ASP A 503 26.18 -6.80 26.51
CA ASP A 503 25.92 -5.78 27.52
C ASP A 503 24.81 -4.79 27.10
N THR A 504 24.35 -4.91 25.86
CA THR A 504 23.43 -3.97 25.22
C THR A 504 22.30 -4.71 24.52
N PHE A 505 21.06 -4.33 24.81
CA PHE A 505 19.88 -4.70 24.03
C PHE A 505 19.39 -3.50 23.21
N TYR A 506 18.72 -3.78 22.10
CA TYR A 506 18.20 -2.74 21.22
C TYR A 506 16.71 -2.54 21.43
N SER A 507 16.27 -1.29 21.57
CA SER A 507 14.85 -0.96 21.51
C SER A 507 14.43 -0.72 20.05
N CYS A 508 13.38 -1.39 19.59
CA CYS A 508 12.75 -1.08 18.31
C CYS A 508 11.42 -0.34 18.56
N THR A 509 11.37 0.91 18.07
CA THR A 509 10.18 1.77 18.12
C THR A 509 9.55 1.94 16.73
N LEU A 510 9.92 1.11 15.75
CA LEU A 510 9.38 1.18 14.39
C LEU A 510 7.84 1.10 14.42
N CYS A 511 7.31 0.19 15.22
CA CYS A 511 5.87 0.05 15.41
C CYS A 511 5.22 1.22 16.15
N GLN A 512 5.94 2.18 16.74
CA GLN A 512 5.34 3.43 17.27
C GLN A 512 4.83 4.34 16.16
N SER A 513 5.15 4.04 14.90
CA SER A 513 4.41 4.61 13.79
C SER A 513 2.90 4.36 13.94
N PHE A 514 2.57 3.24 14.57
CA PHE A 514 1.22 2.86 14.87
C PHE A 514 0.90 2.62 16.34
N ALA A 515 1.53 1.68 17.05
CA ALA A 515 1.27 1.44 18.47
C ALA A 515 2.12 2.41 19.31
N PRO A 516 1.62 3.60 19.73
CA PRO A 516 2.48 4.74 20.08
C PRO A 516 3.28 4.52 21.37
N THR A 517 2.78 3.66 22.26
CA THR A 517 3.43 3.27 23.51
C THR A 517 4.21 1.97 23.39
N HIS A 518 4.21 1.31 22.23
CA HIS A 518 4.88 0.05 22.03
C HIS A 518 6.39 0.24 21.92
N VAL A 519 7.15 -0.60 22.62
CA VAL A 519 8.60 -0.70 22.46
C VAL A 519 8.93 -2.19 22.46
N CYS A 520 9.50 -2.68 21.35
CA CYS A 520 10.14 -3.98 21.37
C CYS A 520 11.51 -3.84 22.02
N VAL A 521 11.85 -4.72 22.96
CA VAL A 521 13.24 -4.92 23.41
C VAL A 521 13.75 -6.17 22.70
N ILE A 522 14.74 -5.97 21.86
CA ILE A 522 15.35 -7.01 21.03
C ILE A 522 16.63 -7.48 21.73
N ALA A 523 16.72 -8.78 21.93
CA ALA A 523 17.87 -9.46 22.53
C ALA A 523 18.34 -10.60 21.60
N PRO A 524 19.59 -11.08 21.68
CA PRO A 524 20.09 -12.15 20.82
C PRO A 524 19.15 -13.37 20.75
N GLU A 525 18.58 -13.77 21.88
CA GLU A 525 17.69 -14.94 21.98
C GLU A 525 16.19 -14.55 21.93
N ARG A 526 15.88 -13.28 21.70
CA ARG A 526 14.52 -12.74 21.61
C ARG A 526 14.38 -11.79 20.41
N VAL A 527 14.04 -12.36 19.26
CA VAL A 527 13.65 -11.63 18.05
C VAL A 527 12.44 -10.73 18.32
N GLY A 528 12.32 -9.62 17.60
CA GLY A 528 11.12 -8.78 17.60
C GLY A 528 9.89 -9.58 17.24
N LEU A 529 8.75 -9.25 17.84
CA LEU A 529 7.50 -10.01 17.68
C LEU A 529 6.98 -10.07 16.24
N CYS A 530 7.44 -9.17 15.37
CA CYS A 530 7.16 -9.21 13.94
C CYS A 530 7.89 -10.36 13.21
N GLY A 531 8.87 -11.00 13.85
CA GLY A 531 9.73 -12.02 13.26
C GLY A 531 10.76 -11.48 12.26
N ALA A 532 10.81 -10.17 12.04
CA ALA A 532 11.61 -9.52 10.98
C ALA A 532 12.79 -8.68 11.50
N VAL A 533 12.93 -8.51 12.82
CA VAL A 533 13.97 -7.69 13.45
C VAL A 533 14.71 -8.52 14.50
N SER A 534 15.94 -8.95 14.20
CA SER A 534 16.84 -9.59 15.18
C SER A 534 17.62 -8.55 15.98
N TRP A 535 18.31 -9.00 17.02
CA TRP A 535 19.36 -8.23 17.69
C TRP A 535 20.47 -7.92 16.68
#